data_AF-A0A7K4EYI9-F1
#
_entry.id   AF-A0A7K4EYI9-F1
#
_cell.length_a   1.000
_cell.length_b   1.000
_cell.length_c   1.000
_cell.angle_alpha   90.00
_cell.angle_beta   90.00
_cell.angle_gamma   90.00
#
_symmetry.space_group_name_H-M   'P 1'
#
loop_
_entity.id
_entity.type
_entity.pdbx_description
1 polymer ?
#
loop_
_entity_poly.entity_id
_entity_poly.type
_entity_poly.pdbx_seq_one_letter_code
_entity_poly.pdbx_strand_id
1 'polypeptide(L)' 'MDGPSEINSVFWNEEKKSWDYKIIKVDEYFGFNECQQCRKPLSHNVKSDGEFKMIYVKCGCADRK' A
#
# COMPACT_ATOMS: atom_id res chain seq x y z
N MET A 1 -2.66 17.38 -7.02
CA MET A 1 -3.56 16.21 -7.07
C MET A 1 -3.55 15.64 -5.67
N ASP A 2 -4.64 15.77 -4.94
CA ASP A 2 -4.71 15.25 -3.57
C ASP A 2 -4.81 13.73 -3.64
N GLY A 3 -3.70 13.08 -3.34
CA GLY A 3 -3.64 11.63 -3.12
C GLY A 3 -4.25 11.25 -1.77
N PRO A 4 -4.26 9.96 -1.42
CA PRO A 4 -4.66 9.53 -0.10
C PRO A 4 -3.74 10.13 0.97
N SER A 5 -4.31 10.66 2.05
CA SER A 5 -3.57 11.11 3.24
C SER A 5 -3.10 9.94 4.12
N GLU A 6 -3.77 8.80 4.01
CA GLU A 6 -3.46 7.58 4.74
C GLU A 6 -3.60 6.35 3.84
N ILE A 7 -2.70 5.39 3.98
CA ILE A 7 -2.70 4.14 3.22
C ILE A 7 -2.67 2.97 4.18
N ASN A 8 -3.59 2.01 3.98
CA ASN A 8 -3.59 0.74 4.69
C ASN A 8 -2.57 -0.21 4.07
N SER A 9 -1.33 -0.14 4.54
CA SER A 9 -0.24 -0.98 4.08
C SER A 9 -0.39 -2.41 4.56
N VAL A 10 -0.04 -3.36 3.69
CA VAL A 10 0.12 -4.77 4.05
C VAL A 10 1.61 -5.12 4.16
N PHE A 11 1.98 -5.87 5.18
CA PHE A 11 3.34 -6.37 5.37
C PHE A 11 3.33 -7.79 5.92
N TRP A 12 4.40 -8.54 5.67
CA TRP A 12 4.56 -9.87 6.22
C TRP A 12 5.06 -9.76 7.67
N ASN A 13 4.25 -10.24 8.62
CA ASN A 13 4.62 -10.33 10.02
C ASN A 13 5.33 -11.67 10.27
N GLU A 14 6.65 -11.61 10.45
CA GLU A 14 7.48 -12.79 10.68
C GLU A 14 7.16 -13.54 11.99
N GLU A 15 6.74 -12.83 13.03
CA GLU A 15 6.42 -13.43 14.34
C GLU A 15 5.14 -14.25 14.27
N LYS A 16 4.11 -13.71 13.60
CA LYS A 16 2.81 -14.37 13.45
C LYS A 16 2.73 -15.31 12.24
N LYS A 17 3.72 -15.24 11.34
CA LYS A 17 3.71 -15.91 10.03
C LYS A 17 2.41 -15.59 9.25
N SER A 18 1.99 -14.33 9.28
CA SER A 18 0.76 -13.85 8.64
C SER A 18 0.97 -12.49 7.97
N TRP A 19 0.05 -12.14 7.07
CA TRP A 19 -0.05 -10.79 6.54
C TRP A 19 -0.79 -9.90 7.54
N ASP A 20 -0.11 -8.87 8.04
CA ASP A 20 -0.67 -7.86 8.93
C ASP A 20 -0.78 -6.50 8.22
N TYR A 21 -1.48 -5.57 8.85
CA TYR A 21 -1.79 -4.27 8.30
C TYR A 21 -1.27 -3.15 9.18
N LYS A 22 -0.81 -2.06 8.56
CA LYS A 22 -0.40 -0.84 9.25
C LYS A 22 -0.84 0.38 8.44
N ILE A 23 -1.43 1.35 9.12
CA ILE A 23 -1.73 2.66 8.51
C ILE A 23 -0.44 3.46 8.38
N ILE A 24 -0.17 3.95 7.17
CA ILE A 24 0.93 4.85 6.86
C ILE A 24 0.37 6.22 6.49
N LYS A 25 0.84 7.26 7.17
CA LYS A 25 0.54 8.65 6.83
C LYS A 25 1.36 9.10 5.64
N VAL A 26 0.72 9.83 4.73
CA VAL A 26 1.31 10.29 3.47
C VAL A 26 1.59 11.78 3.58
N ASP A 27 2.87 12.15 3.46
CA ASP A 27 3.30 13.55 3.38
C ASP A 27 3.20 14.05 1.94
N GLU A 28 3.67 13.25 0.97
CA GLU A 28 3.61 13.53 -0.46
C GLU A 28 3.23 12.28 -1.26
N TYR A 29 2.37 12.41 -2.27
CA TYR A 29 1.87 11.28 -3.06
C TYR A 29 2.38 11.32 -4.50
N PHE A 30 2.98 10.22 -4.97
CA PHE A 30 3.60 10.14 -6.30
C PHE A 30 2.91 9.15 -7.25
N GLY A 31 1.83 8.49 -6.80
CA GLY A 31 1.07 7.55 -7.62
C GLY A 31 1.14 6.11 -7.12
N PHE A 32 0.71 5.19 -7.98
CA PHE A 32 0.59 3.78 -7.64
C PHE A 32 0.90 2.88 -8.84
N ASN A 33 1.31 1.66 -8.55
CA ASN A 33 1.35 0.58 -9.52
C ASN A 33 0.06 -0.23 -9.42
N GLU A 34 -0.53 -0.57 -10.56
CA GLU A 34 -1.75 -1.36 -10.63
C GLU A 34 -1.49 -2.85 -10.84
N CYS A 35 -2.33 -3.69 -10.25
CA CYS A 35 -2.40 -5.10 -10.59
C CYS A 35 -2.96 -5.26 -12.02
N GLN A 36 -2.27 -6.01 -12.87
CA GLN A 36 -2.70 -6.21 -14.26
C GLN A 36 -4.03 -6.97 -14.40
N GLN A 37 -4.39 -7.80 -13.42
CA GLN A 37 -5.63 -8.61 -13.45
C GLN A 37 -6.85 -7.87 -12.91
N CYS A 38 -6.72 -7.12 -11.81
CA CYS A 38 -7.86 -6.43 -11.21
C CYS A 38 -7.87 -4.91 -11.44
N ARG A 39 -6.81 -4.34 -12.02
CA ARG A 39 -6.64 -2.91 -12.28
C ARG A 39 -6.80 -2.04 -11.01
N LYS A 40 -6.59 -2.64 -9.84
CA LYS A 40 -6.56 -1.96 -8.53
C LYS A 40 -5.11 -1.74 -8.07
N PRO A 41 -4.85 -0.76 -7.18
CA PRO A 41 -3.51 -0.54 -6.65
C PRO A 41 -2.90 -1.80 -6.00
N LEU A 42 -1.62 -2.03 -6.29
CA LEU A 42 -0.78 -3.07 -5.69
C LEU A 42 0.29 -2.44 -4.78
N SER A 43 0.81 -1.29 -5.19
CA SER A 43 1.69 -0.47 -4.36
C SER A 43 1.48 1.02 -4.61
N HIS A 44 1.81 1.84 -3.62
CA HIS A 44 1.82 3.29 -3.71
C HIS A 44 3.24 3.81 -3.51
N ASN A 45 3.61 4.84 -4.26
CA ASN A 45 4.86 5.57 -4.09
C ASN A 45 4.54 6.85 -3.32
N VAL A 46 5.09 6.97 -2.11
CA VAL A 46 4.79 8.11 -1.22
C VAL A 46 6.05 8.59 -0.52
N LYS A 47 6.01 9.84 -0.05
CA LYS A 47 6.89 10.29 1.03
C LYS A 47 6.14 10.18 2.34
N SER A 48 6.80 9.66 3.35
CA SER A 48 6.25 9.48 4.69
C SER A 48 7.40 9.54 5.69
N ASP A 49 7.24 10.34 6.75
CA ASP A 49 8.30 10.64 7.71
C ASP A 49 9.55 11.27 7.04
N GLY A 50 9.32 12.07 5.99
CA GLY A 50 10.40 12.71 5.23
C GLY A 50 11.14 11.79 4.23
N GLU A 51 10.85 10.48 4.22
CA GLU A 51 11.49 9.50 3.35
C GLU A 51 10.56 9.00 2.23
N PHE A 52 11.11 8.87 1.02
CA PHE A 52 10.41 8.23 -0.09
C PHE A 52 10.38 6.71 0.13
N LYS A 53 9.20 6.11 0.09
CA LYS A 53 8.98 4.69 0.28
C LYS A 53 7.90 4.15 -0.65
N MET A 54 8.09 2.92 -1.11
CA MET A 54 7.05 2.16 -1.80
C MET A 54 6.29 1.31 -0.80
N ILE A 55 4.97 1.45 -0.76
CA ILE A 55 4.09 0.80 0.20
C ILE A 55 3.21 -0.21 -0.54
N TYR A 56 3.26 -1.47 -0.14
CA TYR A 56 2.35 -2.49 -0.66
C TYR A 56 0.98 -2.42 0.01
N VAL A 57 -0.06 -2.70 -0.76
CA VAL A 57 -1.44 -2.82 -0.29
C VAL A 57 -2.01 -4.18 -0.70
N LYS A 58 -3.05 -4.63 0.02
CA LYS A 58 -3.72 -5.88 -0.34
C LYS A 58 -4.29 -5.79 -1.75
N CYS A 59 -3.84 -6.68 -2.64
CA CYS A 59 -4.36 -6.77 -3.98
C CYS A 59 -5.84 -7.18 -3.95
N GLY A 60 -6.69 -6.50 -4.73
CA GLY A 60 -8.10 -6.84 -4.82
C GLY A 60 -8.39 -8.25 -5.36
N CYS A 61 -7.42 -8.90 -6.03
CA CYS A 61 -7.53 -10.31 -6.40
C CYS A 61 -7.61 -11.24 -5.18
N ALA A 62 -6.99 -10.85 -4.05
CA ALA A 62 -7.04 -11.64 -2.82
C ALA A 62 -8.41 -11.65 -2.14
N ASP A 63 -9.32 -10.75 -2.54
CA ASP A 63 -10.71 -10.70 -2.06
C ASP A 63 -11.71 -11.34 -3.03
N ARG A 64 -11.27 -11.74 -4.23
CA ARG A 64 -12.12 -12.45 -5.20
C ARG A 64 -12.24 -13.90 -4.75
N LYS A 65 -13.28 -14.20 -3.97
CA LYS A 65 -13.75 -15.57 -3.73
C LYS A 65 -14.49 -16.09 -4.96
#